data_AF-A0A7C9A407-F1
#
_entry.id   AF-A0A7C9A407-F1
#
_cell.length_a   1.000
_cell.length_b   1.000
_cell.length_c   1.000
_cell.angle_alpha   90.00
_cell.angle_beta   90.00
_cell.angle_gamma   90.00
#
_symmetry.space_group_name_H-M   'P 1'
#
loop_
_entity.id
_entity.type
_entity.pdbx_description
1 polymer ?
#
loop_
_entity_poly.entity_id
_entity_poly.type
_entity_poly.pdbx_seq_one_letter_code
_entity_poly.pdbx_strand_id
1 'polypeptide(L)'
;HKRRQLVYRKELEELLRWSKASGLMDMGFAREKTIYSYFAVASSVSFPCDSDVRLIVAKSTVLVTIADDFFDMEGSLKELEILTKAIQSWDNKGLTSHSKILFDALNNFVAEIAEKYLYQHGIDITNSLRGIWSQTFASWLMEATWSRTGQIPSLRSYLETGMISITAHT
;
A
#
# COMPACT_ATOMS: atom_id res chain seq x y z
N HIS A 1 10.41 -5.12 -28.68
CA HIS A 1 11.31 -5.00 -27.50
C HIS A 1 11.65 -3.55 -27.12
N LYS A 2 12.19 -2.70 -28.01
CA LYS A 2 12.56 -1.30 -27.66
C LYS A 2 11.40 -0.44 -27.11
N ARG A 3 10.19 -0.54 -27.68
CA ARG A 3 8.98 0.19 -27.20
C ARG A 3 8.62 -0.17 -25.75
N ARG A 4 8.67 -1.45 -25.38
CA ARG A 4 8.37 -1.91 -24.01
C ARG A 4 9.38 -1.40 -22.98
N GLN A 5 10.67 -1.50 -23.28
CA GLN A 5 11.71 -0.96 -22.40
C GLN A 5 11.62 0.57 -22.21
N LEU A 6 11.10 1.30 -23.20
CA LEU A 6 10.87 2.74 -23.05
C LEU A 6 9.69 3.01 -22.10
N VAL A 7 8.58 2.27 -22.27
CA VAL A 7 7.43 2.36 -21.36
C VAL A 7 7.84 2.05 -19.94
N TYR A 8 8.58 0.95 -19.71
CA TYR A 8 8.99 0.55 -18.37
C TYR A 8 9.90 1.57 -17.68
N ARG A 9 10.78 2.24 -18.42
CA ARG A 9 11.62 3.32 -17.86
C ARG A 9 10.79 4.53 -17.45
N LYS A 10 9.82 4.93 -18.29
CA LYS A 10 8.94 6.05 -17.97
C LYS A 10 8.10 5.78 -16.72
N GLU A 11 7.54 4.59 -16.61
CA GLU A 11 6.75 4.18 -15.44
C GLU A 11 7.61 4.11 -14.17
N LEU A 12 8.83 3.57 -14.26
CA LEU A 12 9.76 3.56 -13.13
C LEU A 12 10.12 4.99 -12.69
N GLU A 13 10.42 5.89 -13.63
CA GLU A 13 10.67 7.29 -13.31
C GLU A 13 9.47 7.97 -12.64
N GLU A 14 8.26 7.69 -13.12
CA GLU A 14 7.03 8.20 -12.54
C GLU A 14 6.82 7.66 -11.12
N LEU A 15 7.00 6.35 -10.91
CA LEU A 15 6.88 5.72 -9.60
C LEU A 15 7.89 6.31 -8.61
N LEU A 16 9.15 6.52 -9.02
CA LEU A 16 10.17 7.12 -8.18
C LEU A 16 9.82 8.57 -7.81
N ARG A 17 9.33 9.36 -8.77
CA ARG A 17 8.86 10.73 -8.50
C ARG A 17 7.68 10.74 -7.54
N TRP A 18 6.71 9.87 -7.75
CA TRP A 18 5.55 9.71 -6.88
C TRP A 18 5.96 9.31 -5.46
N SER A 19 6.82 8.28 -5.31
CA SER A 19 7.29 7.79 -4.01
C SER A 19 8.04 8.88 -3.24
N LYS A 20 8.87 9.67 -3.94
CA LYS A 20 9.56 10.83 -3.37
C LYS A 20 8.58 11.94 -2.97
N ALA A 21 7.64 12.30 -3.83
CA ALA A 21 6.67 13.36 -3.56
C ALA A 21 5.75 13.02 -2.38
N SER A 22 5.44 11.74 -2.20
CA SER A 22 4.65 11.23 -1.07
C SER A 22 5.44 11.17 0.24
N GLY A 23 6.75 11.44 0.25
CA GLY A 23 7.62 11.32 1.43
C GLY A 23 7.96 9.88 1.82
N LEU A 24 7.49 8.89 1.07
CA LEU A 24 7.74 7.47 1.34
C LEU A 24 9.23 7.15 1.26
N MET A 25 9.96 7.71 0.29
CA MET A 25 11.41 7.49 0.17
C MET A 25 12.22 8.02 1.35
N ASP A 26 11.66 8.96 2.12
CA ASP A 26 12.36 9.60 3.24
C ASP A 26 12.22 8.80 4.55
N MET A 27 11.42 7.73 4.56
CA MET A 27 11.25 6.85 5.72
C MET A 27 12.48 5.97 6.02
N GLY A 28 13.60 6.11 5.30
CA GLY A 28 14.84 5.36 5.51
C GLY A 28 14.78 3.90 5.07
N PHE A 29 13.83 3.12 5.60
CA PHE A 29 13.61 1.69 5.30
C PHE A 29 12.87 1.44 3.97
N ALA A 30 12.32 2.49 3.36
CA ALA A 30 11.48 2.41 2.16
C ALA A 30 12.23 2.56 0.82
N ARG A 31 13.46 3.09 0.85
CA ARG A 31 14.15 3.60 -0.35
C ARG A 31 14.48 2.52 -1.37
N GLU A 32 14.93 1.34 -0.93
CA GLU A 32 15.28 0.24 -1.84
C GLU A 32 14.05 -0.50 -2.38
N LYS A 33 12.91 -0.37 -1.70
CA LYS A 33 11.70 -1.14 -1.99
C LYS A 33 10.96 -0.63 -3.21
N THR A 34 11.00 0.68 -3.47
CA THR A 34 10.30 1.27 -4.63
C THR A 34 10.76 0.65 -5.96
N ILE A 35 12.07 0.42 -6.11
CA ILE A 35 12.62 -0.19 -7.33
C ILE A 35 12.29 -1.69 -7.38
N TYR A 36 12.46 -2.41 -6.27
CA TYR A 36 12.14 -3.83 -6.18
C TYR A 36 10.67 -4.12 -6.51
N SER A 37 9.73 -3.38 -5.92
CA SER A 37 8.30 -3.52 -6.16
C SER A 37 7.95 -3.32 -7.63
N TYR A 38 8.56 -2.32 -8.29
CA TYR A 38 8.34 -2.11 -9.72
C TYR A 38 8.83 -3.29 -10.56
N PHE A 39 10.02 -3.80 -10.30
CA PHE A 39 10.55 -4.97 -11.02
C PHE A 39 9.70 -6.22 -10.80
N ALA A 40 9.24 -6.46 -9.57
CA ALA A 40 8.37 -7.58 -9.24
C ALA A 40 7.04 -7.52 -10.00
N VAL A 41 6.42 -6.33 -10.09
CA VAL A 41 5.17 -6.14 -10.84
C VAL A 41 5.38 -6.25 -12.34
N ALA A 42 6.44 -5.62 -12.87
CA ALA A 42 6.73 -5.64 -14.30
C ALA A 42 7.16 -7.01 -14.83
N SER A 43 7.68 -7.89 -13.97
CA SER A 43 8.09 -9.26 -14.33
C SER A 43 6.98 -10.29 -14.17
N SER A 44 6.09 -10.11 -13.19
CA SER A 44 5.06 -11.10 -12.84
C SER A 44 3.85 -11.08 -13.77
N VAL A 45 3.50 -9.93 -14.35
CA VAL A 45 2.28 -9.80 -15.16
C VAL A 45 2.52 -9.04 -16.46
N SER A 46 2.10 -9.63 -17.58
CA SER A 46 2.13 -8.98 -18.90
C SER A 46 0.94 -8.04 -19.07
N PHE A 47 0.94 -6.93 -18.32
CA PHE A 47 -0.08 -5.88 -18.48
C PHE A 47 0.05 -5.18 -19.84
N PRO A 48 -1.05 -4.68 -20.43
CA PRO A 48 -0.99 -3.86 -21.62
C PRO A 48 -0.03 -2.68 -21.45
N CYS A 49 0.74 -2.36 -22.50
CA CYS A 49 1.71 -1.27 -22.45
C CYS A 49 1.06 0.11 -22.51
N ASP A 50 -0.18 0.19 -22.98
CA ASP A 50 -0.94 1.43 -23.15
C ASP A 50 -2.00 1.59 -22.04
N SER A 51 -1.80 0.98 -20.86
CA SER A 51 -2.71 1.05 -19.70
C SER A 51 -1.98 1.40 -18.41
N ASP A 52 -2.61 2.20 -17.55
CA ASP A 52 -2.10 2.62 -16.24
C ASP A 52 -2.04 1.49 -15.20
N VAL A 53 -2.60 0.30 -15.51
CA VAL A 53 -2.76 -0.81 -14.57
C VAL A 53 -1.44 -1.20 -13.91
N ARG A 54 -0.36 -1.32 -14.68
CA ARG A 54 0.96 -1.71 -14.14
C ARG A 54 1.49 -0.69 -13.15
N LEU A 55 1.31 0.60 -13.43
CA LEU A 55 1.74 1.67 -12.54
C LEU A 55 0.88 1.72 -11.27
N ILE A 56 -0.43 1.54 -11.39
CA ILE A 56 -1.37 1.45 -10.26
C ILE A 56 -0.98 0.30 -9.33
N VAL A 57 -0.76 -0.89 -9.90
CA VAL A 57 -0.33 -2.07 -9.14
C VAL A 57 1.03 -1.82 -8.49
N ALA A 58 2.00 -1.23 -9.20
CA ALA A 58 3.31 -0.91 -8.63
C ALA A 58 3.22 0.08 -7.45
N LYS A 59 2.42 1.14 -7.56
CA LYS A 59 2.16 2.08 -6.44
C LYS A 59 1.52 1.36 -5.25
N SER A 60 0.54 0.49 -5.49
CA SER A 60 -0.10 -0.32 -4.45
C SER A 60 0.90 -1.24 -3.76
N THR A 61 1.76 -1.94 -4.51
CA THR A 61 2.80 -2.81 -3.97
C THR A 61 3.78 -2.02 -3.11
N VAL A 62 4.18 -0.81 -3.52
CA VAL A 62 5.05 0.05 -2.70
C VAL A 62 4.40 0.41 -1.37
N LEU A 63 3.12 0.80 -1.38
CA LEU A 63 2.38 1.11 -0.14
C LEU A 63 2.29 -0.12 0.77
N VAL A 64 1.95 -1.28 0.22
CA VAL A 64 1.87 -2.55 0.95
C VAL A 64 3.20 -2.88 1.60
N THR A 65 4.30 -2.92 0.84
CA THR A 65 5.61 -3.33 1.37
C THR A 65 6.16 -2.34 2.40
N ILE A 66 5.89 -1.04 2.26
CA ILE A 66 6.36 -0.05 3.25
C ILE A 66 5.50 -0.13 4.52
N ALA A 67 4.18 -0.27 4.38
CA ALA A 67 3.29 -0.40 5.53
C ALA A 67 3.59 -1.70 6.31
N ASP A 68 3.75 -2.83 5.63
CA ASP A 68 4.07 -4.13 6.22
C ASP A 68 5.31 -4.06 7.14
N ASP A 69 6.45 -3.57 6.62
CA ASP A 69 7.65 -3.39 7.45
C ASP A 69 7.48 -2.37 8.58
N PHE A 70 6.64 -1.35 8.38
CA PHE A 70 6.33 -0.42 9.46
C PHE A 70 5.58 -1.14 10.60
N PHE A 71 4.68 -2.07 10.29
CA PHE A 71 3.96 -2.87 11.28
C PHE A 71 4.85 -3.93 11.95
N ASP A 72 5.73 -4.55 11.18
CA ASP A 72 6.56 -5.66 11.67
C ASP A 72 7.77 -5.19 12.49
N MET A 73 8.47 -4.14 12.04
CA MET A 73 9.82 -3.83 12.54
C MET A 73 9.96 -2.44 13.17
N GLU A 74 9.27 -1.43 12.66
CA GLU A 74 9.60 -0.03 12.97
C GLU A 74 8.62 0.65 13.95
N GLY A 75 7.32 0.49 13.74
CA GLY A 75 6.29 1.23 14.46
C GLY A 75 6.03 0.67 15.85
N SER A 76 5.88 1.52 16.87
CA SER A 76 5.39 1.07 18.18
C SER A 76 3.91 0.65 18.12
N LEU A 77 3.46 -0.27 19.00
CA LEU A 77 2.09 -0.79 18.91
C LEU A 77 1.04 0.34 18.98
N LYS A 78 1.31 1.35 19.80
CA LYS A 78 0.49 2.56 19.91
C LYS A 78 0.42 3.35 18.60
N GLU A 79 1.54 3.50 17.89
CA GLU A 79 1.55 4.16 16.58
C GLU A 79 0.78 3.38 15.53
N LEU A 80 0.88 2.04 15.55
CA LEU A 80 0.14 1.15 14.66
C LEU A 80 -1.37 1.26 14.92
N GLU A 81 -1.80 1.21 16.18
CA GLU A 81 -3.22 1.40 16.57
C GLU A 81 -3.77 2.75 16.11
N ILE A 82 -3.01 3.82 16.32
CA ILE A 82 -3.40 5.17 15.91
C ILE A 82 -3.53 5.26 14.38
N LEU A 83 -2.58 4.69 13.63
CA LEU A 83 -2.62 4.66 12.17
C LEU A 83 -3.80 3.82 11.65
N THR A 84 -4.00 2.61 12.18
CA THR A 84 -5.11 1.74 11.76
C THR A 84 -6.45 2.40 12.05
N LYS A 85 -6.62 3.04 13.20
CA LYS A 85 -7.84 3.79 13.53
C LYS A 85 -8.07 4.97 12.58
N ALA A 86 -7.00 5.70 12.24
CA ALA A 86 -7.06 6.77 11.25
C ALA A 86 -7.53 6.25 9.89
N ILE A 87 -6.99 5.12 9.42
CA ILE A 87 -7.41 4.49 8.16
C ILE A 87 -8.86 4.00 8.21
N GLN A 88 -9.30 3.36 9.31
CA GLN A 88 -10.69 2.90 9.45
C GLN A 88 -11.71 4.04 9.44
N SER A 89 -11.37 5.18 10.04
CA SER A 89 -12.22 6.37 10.06
C SER A 89 -11.99 7.31 8.87
N TRP A 90 -10.93 7.05 8.10
CA TRP A 90 -10.39 7.93 7.06
C TRP A 90 -10.14 9.38 7.54
N ASP A 91 -9.66 9.55 8.78
CA ASP A 91 -9.33 10.83 9.42
C ASP A 91 -7.88 10.83 9.94
N ASN A 92 -7.05 11.78 9.47
CA ASN A 92 -5.64 11.86 9.82
C ASN A 92 -5.32 12.73 11.05
N LYS A 93 -6.33 13.20 11.78
CA LYS A 93 -6.12 14.01 12.99
C LYS A 93 -5.26 13.27 14.01
N GLY A 94 -4.19 13.93 14.45
CA GLY A 94 -3.29 13.41 15.47
C GLY A 94 -2.21 12.45 14.95
N LEU A 95 -2.16 12.17 13.64
CA LEU A 95 -1.05 11.43 13.03
C LEU A 95 0.21 12.30 12.95
N THR A 96 1.36 11.69 13.25
CA THR A 96 2.69 12.32 13.16
C THR A 96 3.70 11.38 12.52
N SER A 97 4.84 11.92 12.06
CA SER A 97 5.98 11.14 11.55
C SER A 97 5.57 10.13 10.46
N HIS A 98 6.09 8.89 10.52
CA HIS A 98 5.82 7.80 9.59
C HIS A 98 4.32 7.51 9.36
N SER A 99 3.50 7.49 10.41
CA SER A 99 2.06 7.23 10.28
C SER A 99 1.35 8.29 9.44
N LYS A 100 1.76 9.57 9.56
CA LYS A 100 1.18 10.65 8.75
C LYS A 100 1.55 10.50 7.27
N ILE A 101 2.81 10.16 7.00
CA ILE A 101 3.33 9.94 5.64
C ILE A 101 2.56 8.79 4.97
N LEU A 102 2.43 7.65 5.67
CA LEU A 102 1.70 6.48 5.15
C LEU A 102 0.23 6.80 4.87
N PHE A 103 -0.45 7.46 5.81
CA PHE A 103 -1.85 7.85 5.62
C PHE A 103 -2.01 8.77 4.41
N ASP A 104 -1.20 9.82 4.31
CA ASP A 104 -1.34 10.81 3.24
C ASP A 104 -1.04 10.20 1.87
N ALA A 105 0.02 9.38 1.78
CA ALA A 105 0.37 8.67 0.56
C ALA A 105 -0.77 7.75 0.10
N LEU A 106 -1.37 6.99 1.03
CA LEU A 106 -2.50 6.12 0.76
C LEU A 106 -3.76 6.91 0.38
N ASN A 107 -4.09 7.98 1.11
CA ASN A 107 -5.24 8.83 0.81
C ASN A 107 -5.16 9.42 -0.60
N ASN A 108 -3.99 9.94 -0.98
CA ASN A 108 -3.76 10.49 -2.32
C ASN A 108 -3.84 9.42 -3.40
N PHE A 109 -3.30 8.23 -3.14
CA PHE A 109 -3.38 7.09 -4.06
C PHE A 109 -4.82 6.62 -4.30
N VAL A 110 -5.62 6.49 -3.23
CA VAL A 110 -7.04 6.14 -3.34
C VAL A 110 -7.81 7.19 -4.12
N ALA A 111 -7.56 8.48 -3.86
CA ALA A 111 -8.20 9.57 -4.59
C ALA A 111 -7.85 9.53 -6.09
N GLU A 112 -6.57 9.33 -6.43
CA GLU A 112 -6.10 9.22 -7.83
C GLU A 112 -6.84 8.10 -8.58
N ILE A 113 -6.96 6.91 -7.99
CA ILE A 113 -7.62 5.78 -8.64
C ILE A 113 -9.12 6.01 -8.76
N ALA A 114 -9.76 6.48 -7.68
CA ALA A 114 -11.19 6.73 -7.68
C ALA A 114 -11.57 7.78 -8.73
N GLU A 115 -10.80 8.87 -8.84
CA GLU A 115 -11.01 9.91 -9.86
C GLU A 115 -10.84 9.36 -11.27
N LYS A 116 -9.78 8.60 -11.54
CA LYS A 116 -9.56 7.97 -12.86
C LYS A 116 -10.70 7.03 -13.23
N TYR A 117 -11.14 6.19 -12.29
CA TYR A 117 -12.21 5.23 -12.53
C TYR A 117 -13.57 5.92 -12.73
N LEU A 118 -13.85 6.95 -11.94
CA LEU A 118 -15.05 7.78 -12.08
C LEU A 118 -15.08 8.45 -13.46
N TYR A 119 -13.96 9.00 -13.92
CA TYR A 119 -13.87 9.62 -15.25
C TYR A 119 -14.12 8.61 -16.38
N GLN A 120 -13.58 7.39 -16.27
CA GLN A 120 -13.69 6.38 -17.32
C GLN A 120 -15.03 5.64 -17.34
N HIS A 121 -15.65 5.44 -16.18
CA HIS A 121 -16.78 4.53 -16.02
C HIS A 121 -18.02 5.18 -15.38
N GLY A 122 -17.93 6.42 -14.89
CA GLY A 122 -19.03 7.12 -14.22
C GLY A 122 -19.39 6.55 -12.85
N ILE A 123 -18.53 5.71 -12.27
CA ILE A 123 -18.76 5.02 -10.99
C ILE A 123 -17.71 5.48 -9.98
N ASP A 124 -18.14 5.95 -8.80
CA ASP A 124 -17.24 6.27 -7.70
C ASP A 124 -16.94 5.00 -6.89
N ILE A 125 -15.66 4.62 -6.85
CA ILE A 125 -15.15 3.44 -6.12
C ILE A 125 -14.40 3.82 -4.84
N THR A 126 -14.43 5.08 -4.41
CA THR A 126 -13.70 5.58 -3.24
C THR A 126 -13.95 4.73 -2.01
N ASN A 127 -15.22 4.47 -1.67
CA ASN A 127 -15.56 3.71 -0.46
C ASN A 127 -15.12 2.24 -0.54
N SER A 128 -15.16 1.64 -1.73
CA SER A 128 -14.67 0.28 -1.95
C SER A 128 -13.16 0.19 -1.68
N LEU A 129 -12.38 1.13 -2.24
CA LEU A 129 -10.93 1.20 -2.01
C LEU A 129 -10.61 1.43 -0.53
N ARG A 130 -11.30 2.37 0.12
CA ARG A 130 -11.14 2.63 1.57
C ARG A 130 -11.43 1.39 2.40
N GLY A 131 -12.48 0.64 2.06
CA GLY A 131 -12.84 -0.61 2.72
C GLY A 131 -11.76 -1.67 2.63
N ILE A 132 -11.18 -1.87 1.44
CA ILE A 132 -10.07 -2.82 1.23
C ILE A 132 -8.87 -2.45 2.12
N TRP A 133 -8.40 -1.20 2.03
CA TRP A 133 -7.26 -0.75 2.82
C TRP A 133 -7.53 -0.77 4.33
N SER A 134 -8.77 -0.47 4.74
CA SER A 134 -9.19 -0.59 6.14
C SER A 134 -9.08 -2.03 6.66
N GLN A 135 -9.41 -3.04 5.84
CA GLN A 135 -9.29 -4.44 6.22
C GLN A 135 -7.82 -4.86 6.29
N THR A 136 -7.00 -4.46 5.31
CA THR A 136 -5.57 -4.76 5.27
C THR A 136 -4.81 -4.17 6.47
N PHE A 137 -5.04 -2.90 6.82
CA PHE A 137 -4.38 -2.30 7.99
C PHE A 137 -4.86 -2.90 9.32
N ALA A 138 -6.10 -3.42 9.37
CA ALA A 138 -6.60 -4.13 10.54
C ALA A 138 -5.94 -5.51 10.70
N SER A 139 -5.71 -6.24 9.59
CA SER A 139 -5.00 -7.52 9.64
C SER A 139 -3.55 -7.35 10.08
N TRP A 140 -2.82 -6.35 9.55
CA TRP A 140 -1.45 -6.08 9.99
C TRP A 140 -1.37 -5.70 11.47
N LEU A 141 -2.31 -4.90 11.98
CA LEU A 141 -2.35 -4.59 13.41
C LEU A 141 -2.54 -5.87 14.25
N MET A 142 -3.39 -6.78 13.79
CA MET A 142 -3.66 -8.03 14.50
C MET A 142 -2.43 -8.94 14.52
N GLU A 143 -1.73 -9.08 13.39
CA GLU A 143 -0.48 -9.85 13.31
C GLU A 143 0.63 -9.25 14.18
N ALA A 144 0.83 -7.93 14.12
CA ALA A 144 1.77 -7.23 14.98
C ALA A 144 1.42 -7.40 16.48
N THR A 145 0.14 -7.41 16.83
CA THR A 145 -0.32 -7.64 18.21
C THR A 145 -0.01 -9.07 18.66
N TRP A 146 -0.31 -10.09 17.85
CA TRP A 146 0.01 -11.47 18.18
C TRP A 146 1.51 -11.68 18.38
N SER A 147 2.32 -11.18 17.44
CA SER A 147 3.78 -11.25 17.50
C SER A 147 4.33 -10.63 18.78
N ARG A 148 3.88 -9.43 19.15
CA ARG A 148 4.42 -8.67 20.30
C ARG A 148 3.92 -9.14 21.66
N THR A 149 2.70 -9.67 21.72
CA THR A 149 2.11 -10.19 22.98
C THR A 149 2.43 -11.66 23.22
N GLY A 150 3.03 -12.36 22.25
CA GLY A 150 3.26 -13.80 22.28
C GLY A 150 1.97 -14.63 22.20
N GLN A 151 0.86 -14.01 21.79
CA GLN A 151 -0.39 -14.72 21.58
C GLN A 151 -0.27 -15.65 20.37
N ILE A 152 -0.60 -16.92 20.56
CA ILE A 152 -0.64 -17.90 19.47
C ILE A 152 -2.10 -17.99 18.98
N PRO A 153 -2.42 -17.48 17.78
CA PRO A 153 -3.76 -17.59 17.22
C PRO A 153 -4.08 -19.05 16.87
N SER A 154 -5.37 -19.36 16.74
CA SER A 154 -5.78 -20.62 16.12
C SER A 154 -5.34 -20.65 14.65
N LEU A 155 -5.09 -21.83 14.08
CA LEU A 155 -4.75 -21.98 12.66
C LEU A 155 -5.77 -21.29 11.76
N ARG A 156 -7.07 -21.40 12.09
CA ARG A 156 -8.15 -20.74 11.36
C ARG A 156 -8.01 -19.22 11.41
N SER A 157 -7.84 -18.66 12.59
CA SER A 157 -7.69 -17.21 12.78
C SER A 157 -6.43 -16.69 12.08
N TYR A 158 -5.33 -17.44 12.14
CA TYR A 158 -4.10 -17.12 11.43
C TYR A 158 -4.31 -17.09 9.91
N LEU A 159 -4.96 -18.12 9.34
CA LEU A 159 -5.21 -18.19 7.91
C LEU A 159 -6.19 -17.10 7.42
N GLU A 160 -7.27 -16.84 8.15
CA GLU A 160 -8.23 -15.78 7.83
C GLU A 160 -7.56 -14.40 7.81
N THR A 161 -6.64 -14.16 8.74
CA THR A 161 -5.90 -12.88 8.85
C THR A 161 -4.80 -12.78 7.82
N GLY A 162 -4.01 -13.85 7.68
CA GLY A 162 -2.90 -13.93 6.74
C GLY A 162 -3.35 -13.75 5.29
N MET A 163 -4.50 -14.32 4.90
CA MET A 163 -5.05 -14.11 3.56
C MET A 163 -5.35 -12.64 3.23
N ILE A 164 -5.77 -11.85 4.23
CA ILE A 164 -6.02 -10.41 4.08
C ILE A 164 -4.70 -9.63 4.13
N SER A 165 -3.80 -10.00 5.05
CA SER A 165 -2.49 -9.39 5.25
C SER A 165 -1.60 -9.46 4.00
N ILE A 166 -1.53 -10.62 3.34
CA ILE A 166 -0.76 -10.77 2.10
C ILE A 166 -1.38 -10.00 0.92
N THR A 167 -2.54 -9.36 1.10
CA THR A 167 -3.24 -8.57 0.08
C THR A 167 -3.51 -9.37 -1.21
N ALA A 168 -3.57 -10.70 -1.12
CA ALA A 168 -3.81 -11.59 -2.27
C ALA A 168 -5.29 -11.67 -2.67
N HIS A 169 -6.19 -11.07 -1.87
CA HIS A 169 -7.63 -11.03 -2.12
C HIS A 169 -8.09 -9.92 -3.08
N THR A 170 -7.19 -9.36 -3.89
CA THR A 170 -7.51 -8.36 -4.94
C THR A 170 -7.30 -8.95 -6.31
#